data_AF-A0A3A8JM95-F1
#
_entry.id   AF-A0A3A8JM95-F1
#
_cell.length_a   1.000
_cell.length_b   1.000
_cell.length_c   1.000
_cell.angle_alpha   90.00
_cell.angle_beta   90.00
_cell.angle_gamma   90.00
#
_symmetry.space_group_name_H-M   'P 1'
#
loop_
_entity.id
_entity.type
_entity.pdbx_description
1 polymer ?
#
loop_
_entity_poly.entity_id
_entity_poly.type
_entity_poly.pdbx_seq_one_letter_code
_entity_poly.pdbx_strand_id
1 'polypeptide(L)' 'MTEVHSETREYTIPEGCPVCEADLPVKVTARGPNAVCRHCGWMGRPFITVTHQGLRVSYGSAAA' A
#
# COMPACT_ATOMS: atom_id res chain seq x y z
N MET A 1 -13.87 24.29 12.73
CA MET A 1 -13.78 23.74 11.37
C MET A 1 -12.49 22.93 11.36
N THR A 2 -12.57 21.61 11.47
CA THR A 2 -11.37 20.76 11.61
C THR A 2 -10.76 20.60 10.22
N GLU A 3 -9.63 21.25 9.96
CA GLU A 3 -8.87 21.06 8.73
C GLU A 3 -8.38 19.60 8.68
N VAL A 4 -9.03 18.79 7.85
CA VAL A 4 -8.52 17.47 7.50
C VAL A 4 -7.37 17.70 6.53
N HIS A 5 -6.16 17.87 7.06
CA HIS A 5 -4.96 17.80 6.24
C HIS A 5 -4.98 16.46 5.50
N SER A 6 -5.25 16.53 4.19
CA SER A 6 -5.12 15.39 3.28
C SER A 6 -3.63 15.14 3.03
N GLU A 7 -2.91 14.83 4.10
CA GLU A 7 -1.48 14.62 4.07
C GLU A 7 -1.23 13.33 3.29
N THR A 8 -0.67 13.48 2.10
CA THR A 8 -0.24 12.33 1.32
C THR A 8 0.95 11.71 2.03
N ARG A 9 0.83 10.45 2.42
CA ARG A 9 1.91 9.72 3.11
C ARG A 9 2.52 8.69 2.18
N GLU A 10 3.83 8.58 2.21
CA GLU A 10 4.56 7.61 1.42
C GLU A 10 5.37 6.72 2.36
N TYR A 11 5.32 5.40 2.14
CA TYR A 11 6.12 4.42 2.86
C TYR A 11 6.47 3.26 1.93
N THR A 12 7.51 2.52 2.29
CA THR A 12 7.93 1.31 1.57
C THR A 12 7.63 0.10 2.43
N ILE A 13 7.01 -0.92 1.84
CA ILE A 13 6.87 -2.24 2.46
C ILE A 13 8.06 -3.09 1.99
N PRO A 14 8.99 -3.46 2.89
CA PRO A 14 10.09 -4.36 2.57
C PRO A 14 9.54 -5.68 2.03
N GLU A 15 10.08 -6.15 0.92
CA GLU A 15 9.64 -7.39 0.25
C GLU A 15 8.12 -7.44 -0.05
N GLY A 16 7.50 -6.26 -0.19
CA GLY A 16 6.05 -6.14 -0.22
C GLY A 16 5.40 -6.58 -1.53
N CYS A 17 6.11 -6.65 -2.65
CA CYS A 17 5.49 -6.98 -3.93
C CYS A 17 5.04 -8.45 -3.95
N PRO A 18 3.73 -8.75 -4.11
CA PRO A 18 3.24 -10.13 -4.08
C PRO A 18 3.64 -10.97 -5.31
N VAL A 19 4.28 -10.36 -6.31
CA VAL A 19 4.68 -11.01 -7.56
C VAL A 19 6.17 -11.31 -7.62
N CYS A 20 7.01 -10.38 -7.17
CA CYS A 20 8.46 -10.47 -7.33
C CYS A 20 9.24 -10.22 -6.04
N GLU A 21 8.55 -10.06 -4.90
CA GLU A 21 9.15 -9.89 -3.58
C GLU A 21 10.09 -8.68 -3.46
N ALA A 22 10.04 -7.75 -4.42
CA ALA A 22 10.75 -6.49 -4.31
C ALA A 22 10.06 -5.54 -3.33
N ASP A 23 10.84 -4.60 -2.80
CA ASP A 23 10.35 -3.50 -1.99
C ASP A 23 9.24 -2.73 -2.72
N LEU A 24 8.12 -2.55 -2.03
CA LEU A 24 6.92 -1.98 -2.61
C LEU A 24 6.65 -0.58 -2.07
N PRO A 25 6.82 0.48 -2.88
CA PRO A 25 6.42 1.82 -2.49
C PRO A 25 4.89 1.94 -2.47
N VAL A 26 4.36 2.49 -1.39
CA VAL A 26 2.93 2.75 -1.18
C VAL A 26 2.70 4.23 -0.94
N LYS A 27 1.76 4.79 -1.69
CA LYS A 27 1.30 6.16 -1.56
C LYS A 27 -0.12 6.17 -1.03
N VAL A 28 -0.32 6.79 0.13
CA VAL A 28 -1.63 6.96 0.76
C VAL A 28 -2.14 8.35 0.44
N THR A 29 -3.32 8.42 -0.16
CA THR A 29 -4.03 9.65 -0.49
C THR A 29 -5.39 9.66 0.20
N ALA A 30 -6.15 10.76 0.07
CA ALA A 30 -7.55 10.81 0.51
C ALA A 30 -8.44 9.74 -0.14
N ARG A 31 -8.06 9.19 -1.32
CA ARG A 31 -8.77 8.09 -2.00
C ARG A 31 -8.32 6.70 -1.53
N GLY A 32 -7.37 6.64 -0.60
CA GLY A 32 -6.77 5.43 -0.07
C GLY A 32 -5.36 5.14 -0.59
N PRO A 33 -4.81 3.98 -0.19
CA PRO A 33 -3.48 3.51 -0.56
C PRO A 33 -3.42 2.98 -2.00
N ASN A 34 -2.34 3.29 -2.70
CA ASN A 34 -2.00 2.77 -4.01
C ASN A 34 -0.51 2.40 -4.05
N ALA A 35 -0.19 1.32 -4.74
CA ALA A 35 1.17 0.82 -4.87
C ALA A 35 1.46 0.43 -6.31
N VAL A 36 2.69 0.73 -6.76
CA VAL A 36 3.21 0.32 -8.06
C VAL A 36 4.61 -0.22 -7.85
N CYS A 37 4.83 -1.49 -8.17
CA CYS A 37 6.14 -2.11 -8.09
C CYS A 37 7.05 -1.55 -9.19
N ARG A 38 8.18 -0.96 -8.80
CA ARG A 38 9.17 -0.43 -9.74
C ARG A 38 9.99 -1.51 -10.46
N HIS A 39 9.94 -2.76 -9.96
CA HIS A 39 10.66 -3.88 -10.55
C HIS A 39 9.86 -4.63 -11.61
N CYS A 40 8.62 -5.05 -11.30
CA CYS A 40 7.79 -5.86 -12.20
C CYS A 40 6.57 -5.12 -12.77
N GLY A 41 6.31 -3.87 -12.36
CA GLY A 41 5.17 -3.09 -12.83
C GLY A 41 3.82 -3.47 -12.23
N TRP A 42 3.78 -4.43 -11.29
CA TRP A 42 2.53 -4.79 -10.60
C TRP A 42 1.89 -3.57 -9.92
N MET A 43 0.58 -3.44 -10.05
CA MET A 43 -0.21 -2.36 -9.48
C MET A 43 -1.29 -2.91 -8.56
N GLY A 44 -1.47 -2.29 -7.40
CA GLY A 44 -2.53 -2.69 -6.48
C GLY A 44 -2.84 -1.67 -5.39
N ARG A 45 -3.87 -1.98 -4.61
CA ARG A 45 -4.36 -1.15 -3.50
C ARG A 45 -4.19 -1.95 -2.20
N PRO A 46 -3.04 -1.83 -1.52
CA PRO A 46 -2.78 -2.56 -0.30
C PRO A 46 -3.63 -2.02 0.85
N PHE A 47 -4.27 -2.89 1.62
CA PHE A 47 -4.94 -2.57 2.86
C PHE A 47 -4.08 -3.04 4.03
N ILE A 48 -3.74 -2.11 4.93
CA ILE A 48 -3.01 -2.43 6.15
C ILE A 48 -3.99 -2.50 7.31
N THR A 49 -4.01 -3.64 8.00
CA THR A 49 -4.77 -3.84 9.22
C THR A 49 -3.78 -4.04 10.38
N VAL A 50 -3.89 -3.21 11.40
CA VAL A 50 -3.14 -3.40 12.64
C VAL A 50 -3.81 -4.51 13.45
N THR A 51 -3.04 -5.49 13.87
CA THR A 51 -3.49 -6.63 14.69
C THR A 51 -2.65 -6.71 15.95
N HIS A 52 -3.09 -7.48 16.97
CA HIS A 52 -2.28 -7.74 18.17
C HIS A 52 -0.97 -8.50 17.86
N GLN A 53 -0.85 -9.11 16.69
CA GLN A 53 0.33 -9.85 16.24
C GLN A 53 1.24 -9.03 15.31
N GLY A 54 0.91 -7.76 15.06
CA GLY A 54 1.64 -6.88 14.14
C GLY A 54 0.78 -6.36 12.99
N LEU A 55 1.41 -6.06 11.86
CA LEU A 55 0.74 -5.51 10.67
C LEU A 55 0.37 -6.63 9.70
N ARG A 56 -0.91 -6.69 9.32
CA ARG A 56 -1.37 -7.52 8.20
C ARG A 56 -1.55 -6.64 6.97
N VAL A 57 -0.86 -6.99 5.89
CA VAL A 57 -1.01 -6.34 4.58
C VAL A 57 -1.81 -7.28 3.69
N SER A 58 -2.93 -6.79 3.16
CA SER A 58 -3.76 -7.50 2.21
C SER A 58 -3.79 -6.74 0.90
N TYR A 59 -3.74 -7.44 -0.23
CA TYR A 59 -3.89 -6.83 -1.54
C TYR A 59 -5.31 -7.13 -2.04
N GLY A 60 -6.08 -6.09 -2.37
CA GLY A 60 -7.30 -6.31 -3.14
C GLY A 60 -6.91 -6.96 -4.46
N SER A 61 -7.55 -8.08 -4.82
CA SER A 61 -7.39 -8.66 -6.15
C SER A 61 -7.64 -7.55 -7.16
N ALA A 62 -6.66 -7.22 -8.00
CA ALA A 62 -6.94 -6.54 -9.24
C ALA A 62 -7.95 -7.43 -9.95
N ALA A 63 -9.22 -7.02 -9.97
CA ALA A 63 -10.24 -7.75 -10.69
C ALA A 63 -9.75 -7.88 -12.14
N ALA A 64 -9.77 -9.11 -12.63
CA ALA A 64 -9.40 -9.51 -13.98
C ALA A 64 -10.16 -8.73 -15.05
#